data_AF-A0AAU4P3B4-F1
#
_entry.id   AF-A0AAU4P3B4-F1
#
_cell.length_a   1.000
_cell.length_b   1.000
_cell.length_c   1.000
_cell.angle_alpha   90.00
_cell.angle_beta   90.00
_cell.angle_gamma   90.00
#
_symmetry.space_group_name_H-M   'P 1'
#
loop_
_entity.id
_entity.type
_entity.pdbx_description
1 polymer ?
#
loop_
_entity_poly.entity_id
_entity_poly.type
_entity_poly.pdbx_seq_one_letter_code
_entity_poly.pdbx_strand_id
1 'polypeptide(L)'
;MAKLGAWLAGDGAPYADGTGAHAVRYIPGSWAGIRPWPPELAEQVGREPTSLSRAQVLGVARTGAATASWTETLVASYVWGQGDNGYGAHRLNEILRPGPVEAVLAGAIALLATDGAVAGYRRLSGAIAGLGPAFFTKFLYFAGGAVPDAPGPRPLILDQRIARVLRAHTTRLGEGIGLEEPARLAAWLWSDGGWTPHRYDMYLRWVRGVTGQLAGSTHWPLAPDLLELALFSGAWTP
;
A
#
# COMPACT_ATOMS: atom_id res chain seq x y z
N MET A 1 3.27 13.84 19.87
CA MET A 1 4.53 13.07 19.80
C MET A 1 4.60 11.93 20.82
N ALA A 2 4.27 12.13 22.10
CA ALA A 2 4.28 11.05 23.11
C ALA A 2 3.46 9.80 22.72
N LYS A 3 2.24 9.96 22.19
CA LYS A 3 1.41 8.83 21.69
C LYS A 3 2.05 8.06 20.54
N LEU A 4 2.75 8.74 19.64
CA LEU A 4 3.43 8.12 18.50
C LEU A 4 4.67 7.33 18.95
N GLY A 5 5.42 7.88 19.92
CA GLY A 5 6.55 7.17 20.54
C GLY A 5 6.12 5.90 21.28
N ALA A 6 5.02 5.95 22.03
CA ALA A 6 4.46 4.77 22.71
C ALA A 6 3.93 3.71 21.73
N TRP A 7 3.36 4.14 20.60
CA TRP A 7 2.92 3.22 19.55
C TRP A 7 4.08 2.46 18.89
N LEU A 8 5.25 3.09 18.75
CA LEU A 8 6.42 2.50 18.13
C LEU A 8 7.29 1.69 19.10
N ALA A 9 7.46 2.16 20.34
CA ALA A 9 8.48 1.66 21.27
C ALA A 9 7.96 1.40 22.69
N GLY A 10 6.64 1.39 22.91
CA GLY A 10 6.05 0.95 24.17
C GLY A 10 6.14 -0.56 24.37
N ASP A 11 5.93 -1.03 25.59
CA ASP A 11 5.88 -2.46 25.89
C ASP A 11 4.80 -3.15 25.03
N GLY A 12 5.22 -4.18 24.28
CA GLY A 12 4.35 -4.88 23.34
C GLY A 12 4.06 -4.12 22.04
N ALA A 13 4.85 -3.09 21.70
CA ALA A 13 4.71 -2.35 20.44
C ALA A 13 4.91 -3.30 19.24
N PRO A 14 3.86 -3.56 18.43
CA PRO A 14 3.89 -4.62 17.42
C PRO A 14 4.78 -4.28 16.21
N TYR A 15 5.32 -3.07 16.12
CA TYR A 15 6.04 -2.55 14.96
C TYR A 15 7.43 -1.99 15.27
N ALA A 16 8.00 -2.32 16.44
CA ALA A 16 9.35 -1.92 16.82
C ALA A 16 10.39 -2.40 15.79
N ASP A 17 10.20 -3.61 15.25
CA ASP A 17 11.07 -4.23 14.24
C ASP A 17 10.64 -3.92 12.79
N GLY A 18 9.77 -2.93 12.60
CA GLY A 18 9.24 -2.52 11.31
C GLY A 18 7.81 -3.01 11.04
N THR A 19 7.36 -2.85 9.80
CA THR A 19 5.94 -3.04 9.47
C THR A 19 5.54 -4.49 9.17
N GLY A 20 6.48 -5.44 9.18
CA GLY A 20 6.26 -6.82 8.74
C GLY A 20 5.13 -7.55 9.48
N ALA A 21 4.98 -7.29 10.77
CA ALA A 21 3.96 -7.91 11.63
C ALA A 21 2.53 -7.41 11.36
N HIS A 22 2.35 -6.30 10.64
CA HIS A 22 1.02 -5.78 10.35
C HIS A 22 0.24 -6.77 9.49
N ALA A 23 -0.89 -7.24 10.02
CA ALA A 23 -1.69 -8.29 9.41
C ALA A 23 -3.16 -7.90 9.28
N VAL A 24 -3.77 -8.42 8.23
CA VAL A 24 -5.20 -8.25 7.94
C VAL A 24 -5.87 -9.61 7.99
N ARG A 25 -7.07 -9.66 8.58
CA ARG A 25 -7.89 -10.87 8.60
C ARG A 25 -8.58 -11.09 7.26
N TYR A 26 -8.62 -12.34 6.82
CA TYR A 26 -9.40 -12.76 5.65
C TYR A 26 -9.96 -14.18 5.88
N ILE A 27 -10.95 -14.56 5.10
CA ILE A 27 -11.56 -15.90 5.14
C ILE A 27 -11.07 -16.67 3.89
N PRO A 28 -10.22 -17.71 4.03
CA PRO A 28 -9.62 -18.38 2.87
C PRO A 28 -10.64 -18.98 1.91
N GLY A 29 -11.69 -19.64 2.42
CA GLY A 29 -12.76 -20.21 1.59
C GLY A 29 -13.55 -19.18 0.77
N SER A 30 -13.53 -17.89 1.14
CA SER A 30 -14.16 -16.82 0.35
C SER A 30 -13.41 -16.52 -0.96
N TRP A 31 -12.19 -17.06 -1.13
CA TRP A 31 -11.36 -16.89 -2.32
C TRP A 31 -11.29 -18.15 -3.19
N ALA A 32 -12.16 -19.13 -2.94
CA ALA A 32 -12.21 -20.37 -3.73
C ALA A 32 -12.31 -20.09 -5.24
N GLY A 33 -11.48 -20.79 -6.00
CA GLY A 33 -11.46 -20.71 -7.47
C GLY A 33 -10.59 -19.59 -8.06
N ILE A 34 -10.04 -18.69 -7.24
CA ILE A 34 -9.03 -17.73 -7.73
C ILE A 34 -7.77 -18.49 -8.16
N ARG A 35 -7.30 -18.25 -9.38
CA ARG A 35 -6.06 -18.82 -9.92
C ARG A 35 -5.24 -17.75 -10.66
N PRO A 36 -3.89 -17.78 -10.57
CA PRO A 36 -3.10 -18.63 -9.67
C PRO A 36 -3.33 -18.27 -8.19
N TRP A 37 -3.09 -19.23 -7.29
CA TRP A 37 -3.18 -19.01 -5.84
C TRP A 37 -1.79 -19.17 -5.23
N PRO A 38 -1.28 -18.18 -4.48
CA PRO A 38 0.05 -18.28 -3.89
C PRO A 38 0.10 -19.41 -2.86
N PRO A 39 1.09 -20.32 -2.93
CA PRO A 39 1.22 -21.43 -1.98
C PRO A 39 1.52 -20.98 -0.54
N GLU A 40 2.02 -19.76 -0.34
CA GLU A 40 2.28 -19.18 0.98
C GLU A 40 1.00 -18.68 1.69
N LEU A 41 -0.12 -18.55 0.97
CA LEU A 41 -1.43 -18.26 1.56
C LEU A 41 -2.09 -19.55 2.05
N ALA A 42 -2.97 -19.43 3.04
CA ALA A 42 -3.77 -20.57 3.48
C ALA A 42 -4.58 -21.14 2.31
N GLU A 43 -4.77 -22.46 2.32
CA GLU A 43 -5.61 -23.14 1.34
C GLU A 43 -6.99 -22.47 1.29
N GLN A 44 -7.58 -22.38 0.10
CA GLN A 44 -8.88 -21.71 -0.15
C GLN A 44 -10.08 -22.53 0.36
N VAL A 45 -9.97 -23.08 1.57
CA VAL A 45 -10.94 -23.94 2.23
C VAL A 45 -11.27 -23.40 3.61
N GLY A 46 -12.39 -23.83 4.16
CA GLY A 46 -12.83 -23.41 5.48
C GLY A 46 -13.40 -21.99 5.52
N ARG A 47 -14.13 -21.69 6.60
CA ARG A 47 -14.74 -20.37 6.84
C ARG A 47 -14.14 -19.65 8.03
N GLU A 48 -13.18 -20.27 8.71
CA GLU A 48 -12.49 -19.67 9.83
C GLU A 48 -11.58 -18.54 9.35
N PRO A 49 -11.72 -17.33 9.91
CA PRO A 49 -10.83 -16.22 9.60
C PRO A 49 -9.38 -16.56 9.97
N THR A 50 -8.46 -16.24 9.08
CA THR A 50 -7.02 -16.28 9.33
C THR A 50 -6.38 -14.93 9.05
N SER A 51 -5.11 -14.77 9.40
CA SER A 51 -4.37 -13.52 9.25
C SER A 51 -3.34 -13.63 8.13
N LEU A 52 -3.21 -12.56 7.35
CA LEU A 52 -2.17 -12.39 6.34
C LEU A 52 -1.33 -11.16 6.70
N SER A 53 -0.06 -11.35 7.01
CA SER A 53 0.87 -10.28 7.38
C SER A 53 1.57 -9.66 6.17
N ARG A 54 2.08 -8.43 6.33
CA ARG A 54 2.94 -7.78 5.33
C ARG A 54 4.17 -8.64 4.99
N ALA A 55 4.77 -9.27 6.00
CA ALA A 55 5.91 -10.16 5.81
C ALA A 55 5.58 -11.38 4.92
N GLN A 56 4.39 -11.97 5.09
CA GLN A 56 3.93 -13.08 4.25
C GLN A 56 3.70 -12.63 2.80
N VAL A 57 3.04 -11.49 2.57
CA VAL A 57 2.83 -10.97 1.21
C VAL A 57 4.17 -10.60 0.55
N LEU A 58 5.12 -10.06 1.31
CA LEU A 58 6.48 -9.83 0.82
C LEU A 58 7.20 -11.14 0.47
N GLY A 59 6.94 -12.23 1.20
CA GLY A 59 7.41 -13.58 0.86
C GLY A 59 6.95 -14.01 -0.53
N VAL A 60 5.64 -13.90 -0.81
CA VAL A 60 5.07 -14.15 -2.15
C VAL A 60 5.74 -13.27 -3.20
N ALA A 61 5.95 -11.98 -2.90
CA ALA A 61 6.61 -11.04 -3.81
C ALA A 61 8.06 -11.44 -4.13
N ARG A 62 8.79 -12.01 -3.16
CA ARG A 62 10.16 -12.53 -3.38
C ARG A 62 10.17 -13.76 -4.28
N THR A 63 9.21 -14.68 -4.10
CA THR A 63 9.01 -15.82 -5.00
C THR A 63 8.71 -15.32 -6.43
N GLY A 64 7.84 -14.32 -6.56
CA GLY A 64 7.52 -13.68 -7.83
C GLY A 64 8.73 -13.01 -8.50
N ALA A 65 9.55 -12.29 -7.72
CA ALA A 65 10.79 -11.69 -8.20
C ALA A 65 11.79 -12.75 -8.72
N ALA A 66 11.94 -13.86 -7.98
CA ALA A 66 12.85 -14.95 -8.37
C ALA A 66 12.42 -15.70 -9.64
N THR A 67 11.11 -15.71 -9.93
CA THR A 67 10.52 -16.41 -11.08
C THR A 67 10.08 -15.48 -12.21
N ALA A 68 10.26 -14.17 -12.04
CA ALA A 68 9.74 -13.12 -12.93
C ALA A 68 8.23 -13.24 -13.21
N SER A 69 7.45 -13.63 -12.19
CA SER A 69 5.99 -13.81 -12.27
C SER A 69 5.29 -13.05 -11.14
N TRP A 70 4.41 -12.10 -11.48
CA TRP A 70 3.87 -11.13 -10.55
C TRP A 70 2.38 -11.31 -10.25
N THR A 71 1.68 -12.19 -10.97
CA THR A 71 0.24 -12.41 -10.77
C THR A 71 -0.07 -12.92 -9.36
N GLU A 72 0.71 -13.86 -8.81
CA GLU A 72 0.53 -14.32 -7.43
C GLU A 72 0.80 -13.20 -6.40
N THR A 73 1.75 -12.31 -6.69
CA THR A 73 2.00 -11.11 -5.86
C THR A 73 0.80 -10.18 -5.88
N LEU A 74 0.19 -9.96 -7.05
CA LEU A 74 -1.06 -9.20 -7.16
C LEU A 74 -2.16 -9.85 -6.32
N VAL A 75 -2.37 -11.16 -6.46
CA VAL A 75 -3.38 -11.91 -5.67
C VAL A 75 -3.15 -11.76 -4.18
N ALA A 76 -1.94 -12.03 -3.67
CA ALA A 76 -1.62 -11.88 -2.25
C ALA A 76 -1.84 -10.45 -1.74
N SER A 77 -1.40 -9.44 -2.50
CA SER A 77 -1.59 -8.03 -2.15
C SER A 77 -3.05 -7.60 -2.15
N TYR A 78 -3.86 -8.18 -3.05
CA TYR A 78 -5.29 -7.90 -3.17
C TYR A 78 -6.07 -8.53 -2.02
N VAL A 79 -5.80 -9.80 -1.69
CA VAL A 79 -6.38 -10.48 -0.53
C VAL A 79 -6.08 -9.70 0.75
N TRP A 80 -4.83 -9.33 0.95
CA TRP A 80 -4.38 -8.52 2.08
C TRP A 80 -5.08 -7.16 2.13
N GLY A 81 -5.21 -6.48 0.99
CA GLY A 81 -5.85 -5.17 0.91
C GLY A 81 -7.37 -5.17 1.08
N GLN A 82 -8.02 -6.30 0.74
CA GLN A 82 -9.47 -6.45 0.80
C GLN A 82 -9.97 -6.87 2.19
N GLY A 83 -9.26 -7.78 2.85
CA GLY A 83 -9.67 -8.35 4.14
C GLY A 83 -10.89 -9.27 4.06
N ASP A 84 -11.77 -9.20 5.06
CA ASP A 84 -12.88 -10.13 5.30
C ASP A 84 -14.27 -9.63 4.83
N ASN A 85 -14.32 -8.57 4.03
CA ASN A 85 -15.57 -7.93 3.58
C ASN A 85 -16.37 -8.71 2.51
N GLY A 86 -15.96 -9.92 2.13
CA GLY A 86 -16.76 -10.90 1.37
C GLY A 86 -16.91 -10.71 -0.15
N TYR A 87 -16.68 -9.52 -0.71
CA TYR A 87 -16.89 -9.25 -2.15
C TYR A 87 -15.62 -9.29 -3.01
N GLY A 88 -14.46 -9.55 -2.41
CA GLY A 88 -13.15 -9.46 -3.06
C GLY A 88 -12.95 -10.41 -4.24
N ALA A 89 -13.37 -11.66 -4.09
CA ALA A 89 -13.06 -12.73 -5.04
C ALA A 89 -13.71 -12.52 -6.41
N HIS A 90 -14.97 -12.06 -6.45
CA HIS A 90 -15.64 -11.79 -7.72
C HIS A 90 -14.88 -10.71 -8.53
N ARG A 91 -14.55 -9.58 -7.89
CA ARG A 91 -13.78 -8.51 -8.55
C ARG A 91 -12.38 -8.95 -8.96
N LEU A 92 -11.71 -9.75 -8.12
CA LEU A 92 -10.39 -10.26 -8.46
C LEU A 92 -10.45 -11.19 -9.69
N ASN A 93 -11.47 -12.05 -9.80
CA ASN A 93 -11.70 -12.82 -11.02
C ASN A 93 -11.91 -11.92 -12.24
N GLU A 94 -12.70 -10.85 -12.12
CA GLU A 94 -12.89 -9.89 -13.21
C GLU A 94 -11.62 -9.14 -13.59
N ILE A 95 -10.72 -8.89 -12.63
CA ILE A 95 -9.41 -8.28 -12.85
C ILE A 95 -8.46 -9.25 -13.57
N LEU A 96 -8.49 -10.53 -13.21
CA LEU A 96 -7.57 -11.56 -13.74
C LEU A 96 -8.03 -12.15 -15.08
N ARG A 97 -9.32 -12.07 -15.40
CA ARG A 97 -9.92 -12.60 -16.65
C ARG A 97 -9.44 -11.92 -17.95
N PRO A 98 -9.27 -10.59 -18.04
CA PRO A 98 -8.99 -9.90 -19.30
C PRO A 98 -7.48 -9.77 -19.55
N GLY A 99 -7.03 -10.11 -20.75
CA GLY A 99 -5.76 -9.65 -21.34
C GLY A 99 -4.49 -9.92 -20.52
N PRO A 100 -3.34 -9.35 -20.91
CA PRO A 100 -2.03 -9.78 -20.42
C PRO A 100 -1.69 -9.13 -19.06
N VAL A 101 -2.47 -9.45 -18.01
CA VAL A 101 -2.25 -8.95 -16.63
C VAL A 101 -0.79 -9.10 -16.23
N GLU A 102 -0.22 -10.28 -16.40
CA GLU A 102 1.19 -10.56 -16.09
C GLU A 102 2.15 -9.61 -16.82
N ALA A 103 1.99 -9.40 -18.13
CA ALA A 103 2.86 -8.50 -18.89
C ALA A 103 2.74 -7.03 -18.44
N VAL A 104 1.55 -6.62 -17.98
CA VAL A 104 1.33 -5.29 -17.40
C VAL A 104 2.04 -5.15 -16.06
N LEU A 105 1.91 -6.14 -15.18
CA LEU A 105 2.57 -6.17 -13.88
C LEU A 105 4.10 -6.19 -14.05
N ALA A 106 4.63 -7.10 -14.87
CA ALA A 106 6.06 -7.19 -15.16
C ALA A 106 6.61 -5.88 -15.74
N GLY A 107 5.90 -5.25 -16.69
CA GLY A 107 6.30 -3.96 -17.22
C GLY A 107 6.29 -2.83 -16.18
N ALA A 108 5.37 -2.86 -15.22
CA ALA A 108 5.34 -1.89 -14.13
C ALA A 108 6.52 -2.07 -13.18
N ILE A 109 6.92 -3.31 -12.90
CA ILE A 109 8.09 -3.60 -12.07
C ILE A 109 9.39 -3.24 -12.77
N ALA A 110 9.51 -3.51 -14.07
CA ALA A 110 10.65 -3.07 -14.87
C ALA A 110 10.82 -1.55 -14.81
N LEU A 111 9.75 -0.79 -15.04
CA LEU A 111 9.77 0.68 -14.95
C LEU A 111 10.02 1.17 -13.52
N LEU A 112 9.51 0.48 -12.50
CA LEU A 112 9.83 0.79 -11.10
C LEU A 112 11.34 0.63 -10.84
N ALA A 113 11.94 -0.44 -11.36
CA ALA A 113 13.36 -0.76 -11.17
C ALA A 113 14.30 0.20 -11.91
N THR A 114 13.86 0.85 -13.00
CA THR A 114 14.71 1.78 -13.77
C THR A 114 14.41 3.25 -13.47
N ASP A 115 13.14 3.60 -13.23
CA ASP A 115 12.66 4.99 -13.22
C ASP A 115 11.96 5.35 -11.89
N GLY A 116 11.81 4.38 -10.98
CA GLY A 116 11.24 4.56 -9.65
C GLY A 116 9.72 4.38 -9.55
N ALA A 117 9.21 4.47 -8.32
CA ALA A 117 7.83 4.10 -7.97
C ALA A 117 6.73 4.79 -8.81
N VAL A 118 6.94 6.05 -9.20
CA VAL A 118 5.95 6.83 -9.98
C VAL A 118 5.83 6.31 -11.42
N ALA A 119 6.91 5.80 -12.00
CA ALA A 119 6.87 5.20 -13.33
C ALA A 119 6.11 3.87 -13.33
N GLY A 120 6.36 3.02 -12.33
CA GLY A 120 5.58 1.79 -12.11
C GLY A 120 4.08 2.09 -11.88
N TYR A 121 3.78 3.12 -11.09
CA TYR A 121 2.39 3.61 -10.92
C TYR A 121 1.75 3.99 -12.25
N ARG A 122 2.45 4.82 -13.05
CA ARG A 122 1.94 5.29 -14.35
C ARG A 122 1.64 4.12 -15.28
N ARG A 123 2.45 3.06 -15.24
CA ARG A 123 2.25 1.85 -16.05
C ARG A 123 0.99 1.05 -15.69
N LEU A 124 0.58 1.08 -14.42
CA LEU A 124 -0.61 0.38 -13.92
C LEU A 124 -1.89 1.22 -14.05
N SER A 125 -1.76 2.55 -14.04
CA SER A 125 -2.89 3.47 -14.09
C SER A 125 -3.74 3.26 -15.35
N GLY A 126 -4.95 2.71 -15.17
CA GLY A 126 -5.89 2.42 -16.26
C GLY A 126 -5.50 1.23 -17.15
N ALA A 127 -4.42 0.51 -16.85
CA ALA A 127 -3.92 -0.56 -17.69
C ALA A 127 -4.57 -1.93 -17.43
N ILE A 128 -5.13 -2.13 -16.23
CA ILE A 128 -5.88 -3.34 -15.87
C ILE A 128 -7.28 -2.91 -15.45
N ALA A 129 -8.29 -3.37 -16.19
CA ALA A 129 -9.68 -3.03 -15.91
C ALA A 129 -10.08 -3.53 -14.50
N GLY A 130 -10.79 -2.68 -13.75
CA GLY A 130 -11.21 -2.99 -12.38
C GLY A 130 -10.13 -2.86 -11.30
N LEU A 131 -8.85 -2.77 -11.66
CA LEU A 131 -7.76 -2.59 -10.69
C LEU A 131 -7.59 -1.11 -10.32
N GLY A 132 -8.18 -0.74 -9.19
CA GLY A 132 -8.12 0.63 -8.68
C GLY A 132 -6.78 1.03 -8.05
N PRO A 133 -6.56 2.34 -7.82
CA PRO A 133 -5.27 2.86 -7.43
C PRO A 133 -4.78 2.43 -6.05
N ALA A 134 -5.69 2.22 -5.11
CA ALA A 134 -5.32 1.71 -3.79
C ALA A 134 -4.73 0.29 -3.84
N PHE A 135 -5.10 -0.52 -4.84
CA PHE A 135 -4.62 -1.89 -4.98
C PHE A 135 -3.31 -1.94 -5.75
N PHE A 136 -3.16 -1.17 -6.83
CA PHE A 136 -1.87 -1.15 -7.51
C PHE A 136 -0.76 -0.53 -6.64
N THR A 137 -1.05 0.40 -5.71
CA THR A 137 0.00 0.90 -4.79
C THR A 137 0.39 -0.16 -3.77
N LYS A 138 -0.53 -1.04 -3.37
CA LYS A 138 -0.23 -2.21 -2.52
C LYS A 138 0.66 -3.20 -3.28
N PHE A 139 0.28 -3.52 -4.53
CA PHE A 139 1.11 -4.34 -5.40
C PHE A 139 2.53 -3.76 -5.55
N LEU A 140 2.67 -2.47 -5.88
CA LEU A 140 3.97 -1.82 -6.02
C LEU A 140 4.77 -1.82 -4.72
N TYR A 141 4.13 -1.60 -3.56
CA TYR A 141 4.79 -1.67 -2.26
C TYR A 141 5.45 -3.03 -2.02
N PHE A 142 4.72 -4.13 -2.22
CA PHE A 142 5.26 -5.47 -1.99
C PHE A 142 6.25 -5.91 -3.07
N ALA A 143 5.90 -5.75 -4.35
CA ALA A 143 6.77 -6.12 -5.46
C ALA A 143 8.06 -5.28 -5.49
N GLY A 144 7.95 -3.96 -5.29
CA GLY A 144 9.11 -3.08 -5.15
C GLY A 144 9.92 -3.33 -3.88
N GLY A 145 9.33 -3.91 -2.83
CA GLY A 145 10.06 -4.38 -1.66
C GLY A 145 10.87 -5.67 -1.91
N ALA A 146 10.51 -6.43 -2.94
CA ALA A 146 11.20 -7.65 -3.36
C ALA A 146 12.27 -7.42 -4.44
N VAL A 147 12.21 -6.28 -5.15
CA VAL A 147 13.24 -5.87 -6.12
C VAL A 147 14.30 -5.01 -5.41
N PRO A 148 15.55 -5.49 -5.28
CA PRO A 148 16.63 -4.68 -4.74
C PRO A 148 16.97 -3.50 -5.69
N ASP A 149 17.54 -2.44 -5.14
CA ASP A 149 18.22 -1.37 -5.88
C ASP A 149 17.37 -0.50 -6.83
N ALA A 150 16.04 -0.51 -6.72
CA ALA A 150 15.20 0.43 -7.46
C ALA A 150 15.56 1.89 -7.12
N PRO A 151 15.72 2.77 -8.13
CA PRO A 151 16.18 4.13 -7.91
C PRO A 151 15.15 4.96 -7.16
N GLY A 152 15.67 5.78 -6.25
CA GLY A 152 14.88 6.73 -5.49
C GLY A 152 13.97 6.06 -4.45
N PRO A 153 12.84 6.69 -4.13
CA PRO A 153 12.02 6.25 -3.03
C PRO A 153 11.28 4.93 -3.30
N ARG A 154 11.47 3.93 -2.42
CA ARG A 154 10.57 2.77 -2.32
C ARG A 154 9.08 3.19 -2.38
N PRO A 155 8.23 2.45 -3.10
CA PRO A 155 6.79 2.69 -3.11
C PRO A 155 6.21 2.60 -1.70
N LEU A 156 5.16 3.38 -1.46
CA LEU A 156 4.34 3.34 -0.24
C LEU A 156 2.87 3.16 -0.63
N ILE A 157 2.07 2.66 0.30
CA ILE A 157 0.64 2.39 0.08
C ILE A 157 -0.15 3.69 0.24
N LEU A 158 -0.87 4.09 -0.79
CA LEU A 158 -1.88 5.14 -0.70
C LEU A 158 -3.27 4.52 -0.83
N ASP A 159 -4.09 4.65 0.19
CA ASP A 159 -5.48 4.23 0.16
C ASP A 159 -6.43 5.32 0.66
N GLN A 160 -7.72 5.01 0.66
CA GLN A 160 -8.76 5.94 1.08
C GLN A 160 -8.62 6.38 2.54
N ARG A 161 -8.10 5.52 3.43
CA ARG A 161 -7.89 5.88 4.84
C ARG A 161 -6.78 6.91 4.95
N ILE A 162 -5.65 6.65 4.31
CA ILE A 162 -4.52 7.60 4.28
C ILE A 162 -4.94 8.91 3.59
N ALA A 163 -5.61 8.84 2.44
CA ALA A 163 -6.09 10.02 1.74
C ALA A 163 -7.01 10.89 2.60
N ARG A 164 -7.88 10.28 3.42
CA ARG A 164 -8.74 11.02 4.37
C ARG A 164 -7.95 11.70 5.48
N VAL A 165 -6.91 11.05 6.02
CA VAL A 165 -6.00 11.66 7.01
C VAL A 165 -5.29 12.88 6.40
N LEU A 166 -4.73 12.72 5.19
CA LEU A 166 -4.05 13.81 4.47
C LEU A 166 -5.01 14.94 4.11
N ARG A 167 -6.25 14.62 3.74
CA ARG A 167 -7.31 15.62 3.49
C ARG A 167 -7.56 16.47 4.73
N ALA A 168 -7.81 15.83 5.88
CA ALA A 168 -8.06 16.54 7.12
C ALA A 168 -6.87 17.42 7.55
N HIS A 169 -5.65 16.91 7.39
CA HIS A 169 -4.43 17.68 7.67
C HIS A 169 -4.27 18.89 6.74
N THR A 170 -4.46 18.68 5.43
CA THR A 170 -4.33 19.74 4.41
C THR A 170 -5.37 20.84 4.63
N THR A 171 -6.61 20.48 5.02
CA THR A 171 -7.64 21.46 5.41
C THR A 171 -7.17 22.31 6.58
N ARG A 172 -6.74 21.69 7.69
CA ARG A 172 -6.27 22.42 8.88
C ARG A 172 -5.09 23.34 8.60
N LEU A 173 -4.12 22.87 7.82
CA LEU A 173 -2.97 23.69 7.41
C LEU A 173 -3.43 24.89 6.58
N GLY A 174 -4.32 24.67 5.62
CA GLY A 174 -4.85 25.73 4.78
C GLY A 174 -5.63 26.78 5.56
N GLU A 175 -6.43 26.36 6.55
CA GLU A 175 -7.11 27.27 7.49
C GLU A 175 -6.08 28.08 8.30
N GLY A 176 -5.03 27.43 8.81
CA GLY A 176 -4.00 28.08 9.62
C GLY A 176 -3.19 29.16 8.88
N ILE A 177 -3.09 29.07 7.55
CA ILE A 177 -2.39 30.07 6.71
C ILE A 177 -3.36 31.02 5.98
N GLY A 178 -4.67 30.94 6.25
CA GLY A 178 -5.67 31.83 5.66
C GLY A 178 -5.96 31.59 4.18
N LEU A 179 -5.88 30.35 3.69
CA LEU A 179 -6.39 30.01 2.35
C LEU A 179 -7.93 30.20 2.32
N GLU A 180 -8.44 30.64 1.17
CA GLU A 180 -9.87 30.96 0.99
C GLU A 180 -10.76 29.70 0.95
N GLU A 181 -10.34 28.63 0.24
CA GLU A 181 -11.10 27.37 0.13
C GLU A 181 -10.24 26.12 0.45
N PRO A 182 -9.68 26.00 1.67
CA PRO A 182 -8.73 24.94 2.01
C PRO A 182 -9.35 23.55 1.92
N ALA A 183 -10.61 23.40 2.32
CA ALA A 183 -11.34 22.13 2.24
C ALA A 183 -11.53 21.66 0.79
N ARG A 184 -11.80 22.59 -0.15
CA ARG A 184 -11.97 22.28 -1.57
C ARG A 184 -10.68 21.81 -2.20
N LEU A 185 -9.57 22.52 -1.93
CA LEU A 185 -8.24 22.13 -2.38
C LEU A 185 -7.86 20.75 -1.82
N ALA A 186 -8.06 20.53 -0.52
CA ALA A 186 -7.75 19.26 0.13
C ALA A 186 -8.58 18.09 -0.44
N ALA A 187 -9.87 18.30 -0.69
CA ALA A 187 -10.74 17.30 -1.30
C ALA A 187 -10.33 16.95 -2.74
N TRP A 188 -9.85 17.95 -3.49
CA TRP A 188 -9.29 17.72 -4.82
C TRP A 188 -7.96 16.96 -4.75
N LEU A 189 -7.00 17.39 -3.92
CA LEU A 189 -5.69 16.75 -3.78
C LEU A 189 -5.81 15.30 -3.29
N TRP A 190 -6.62 15.09 -2.26
CA TRP A 190 -6.70 13.84 -1.52
C TRP A 190 -8.09 13.22 -1.61
N SER A 191 -8.62 13.07 -2.83
CA SER A 191 -9.89 12.37 -3.12
C SER A 191 -9.92 10.94 -2.57
N ASP A 192 -11.11 10.34 -2.46
CA ASP A 192 -11.28 8.97 -1.92
C ASP A 192 -10.67 7.88 -2.83
N GLY A 193 -10.28 8.23 -4.05
CA GLY A 193 -9.63 7.38 -5.04
C GLY A 193 -9.22 8.20 -6.27
N GLY A 194 -8.94 7.52 -7.38
CA GLY A 194 -8.64 8.18 -8.67
C GLY A 194 -7.38 9.05 -8.64
N TRP A 195 -6.41 8.75 -7.78
CA TRP A 195 -5.16 9.51 -7.71
C TRP A 195 -4.42 9.41 -9.05
N THR A 196 -3.82 10.51 -9.48
CA THR A 196 -2.96 10.55 -10.66
C THR A 196 -1.53 10.19 -10.26
N PRO A 197 -0.64 9.85 -11.21
CA PRO A 197 0.78 9.66 -10.90
C PRO A 197 1.40 10.87 -10.17
N HIS A 198 0.94 12.09 -10.49
CA HIS A 198 1.37 13.31 -9.80
C HIS A 198 0.93 13.35 -8.33
N ARG A 199 -0.33 13.02 -8.02
CA ARG A 199 -0.81 12.97 -6.63
C ARG A 199 -0.11 11.88 -5.83
N TYR A 200 0.23 10.77 -6.47
CA TYR A 200 1.03 9.72 -5.83
C TYR A 200 2.47 10.18 -5.54
N ASP A 201 3.12 10.88 -6.46
CA ASP A 201 4.44 11.48 -6.23
C ASP A 201 4.41 12.49 -5.06
N MET A 202 3.40 13.37 -5.03
CA MET A 202 3.19 14.29 -3.91
C MET A 202 3.08 13.57 -2.58
N TYR A 203 2.31 12.47 -2.54
CA TYR A 203 2.18 11.62 -1.37
C TYR A 203 3.53 11.04 -0.93
N LEU A 204 4.29 10.41 -1.85
CA LEU A 204 5.59 9.82 -1.53
C LEU A 204 6.58 10.85 -0.98
N ARG A 205 6.64 12.05 -1.60
CA ARG A 205 7.49 13.14 -1.14
C ARG A 205 7.07 13.65 0.23
N TRP A 206 5.77 13.81 0.47
CA TRP A 206 5.24 14.28 1.74
C TRP A 206 5.58 13.30 2.87
N VAL A 207 5.29 12.00 2.72
CA VAL A 207 5.59 11.01 3.79
C VAL A 207 7.09 11.00 4.10
N ARG A 208 7.95 11.13 3.09
CA ARG A 208 9.41 11.15 3.28
C ARG A 208 9.92 12.42 3.94
N GLY A 209 9.43 13.57 3.51
CA GLY A 209 9.79 14.84 4.13
C GLY A 209 9.43 14.85 5.61
N VAL A 210 8.21 14.42 5.94
CA VAL A 210 7.74 14.28 7.32
C VAL A 210 8.55 13.25 8.10
N THR A 211 8.84 12.09 7.51
CA THR A 211 9.69 11.07 8.16
C THR A 211 11.07 11.64 8.49
N GLY A 212 11.68 12.40 7.58
CA GLY A 212 12.97 13.05 7.82
C GLY A 212 12.90 14.10 8.93
N GLN A 213 11.84 14.90 8.98
CA GLN A 213 11.61 15.86 10.07
C GLN A 213 11.43 15.17 11.42
N LEU A 214 10.66 14.09 11.48
CA LEU A 214 10.46 13.30 12.69
C LEU A 214 11.77 12.66 13.15
N ALA A 215 12.53 12.05 12.24
CA ALA A 215 13.83 11.45 12.56
C ALA A 215 14.86 12.49 13.03
N GLY A 216 14.79 13.73 12.54
CA GLY A 216 15.67 14.82 12.97
C GLY A 216 15.27 15.46 14.32
N SER A 217 14.03 15.30 14.77
CA SER A 217 13.48 15.98 15.96
C SER A 217 13.09 15.02 17.09
N THR A 218 13.10 13.71 16.84
CA THR A 218 12.69 12.66 17.77
C THR A 218 13.52 11.39 17.55
N HIS A 219 13.31 10.34 18.36
CA HIS A 219 13.89 9.01 18.15
C HIS A 219 13.17 8.19 17.06
N TRP A 220 12.40 8.85 16.18
CA TRP A 220 11.67 8.17 15.11
C TRP A 220 12.63 7.60 14.06
N PRO A 221 12.47 6.34 13.63
CA PRO A 221 13.33 5.73 12.62
C PRO A 221 13.14 6.40 11.26
N LEU A 222 14.18 6.40 10.43
CA LEU A 222 14.09 6.85 9.04
C LEU A 222 13.38 5.80 8.16
N ALA A 223 12.13 5.50 8.49
CA ALA A 223 11.31 4.44 7.92
C ALA A 223 9.94 5.00 7.47
N PRO A 224 9.80 5.43 6.20
CA PRO A 224 8.56 6.03 5.71
C PRO A 224 7.34 5.12 5.74
N ASP A 225 7.53 3.79 5.64
CA ASP A 225 6.44 2.82 5.72
C ASP A 225 5.88 2.63 7.13
N LEU A 226 6.70 2.88 8.18
CA LEU A 226 6.21 2.99 9.55
C LEU A 226 5.32 4.22 9.72
N LEU A 227 5.67 5.35 9.09
CA LEU A 227 4.84 6.55 9.14
C LEU A 227 3.52 6.35 8.40
N GLU A 228 3.58 5.73 7.21
CA GLU A 228 2.39 5.27 6.48
C GLU A 228 1.48 4.41 7.37
N LEU A 229 2.04 3.42 8.07
CA LEU A 229 1.27 2.53 8.94
C LEU A 229 0.68 3.27 10.16
N ALA A 230 1.41 4.23 10.72
CA ALA A 230 0.92 5.07 11.82
C ALA A 230 -0.28 5.94 11.38
N LEU A 231 -0.25 6.47 10.16
CA LEU A 231 -1.37 7.20 9.56
C LEU A 231 -2.56 6.27 9.30
N PHE A 232 -2.31 5.10 8.71
CA PHE A 232 -3.34 4.12 8.39
C PHE A 232 -4.09 3.62 9.64
N SER A 233 -3.36 3.36 10.72
CA SER A 233 -3.91 2.88 12.00
C SER A 233 -4.54 3.99 12.85
N GLY A 234 -4.40 5.26 12.46
CA GLY A 234 -4.83 6.42 13.25
C GLY A 234 -3.97 6.67 14.49
N ALA A 235 -2.84 5.97 14.64
CA ALA A 235 -1.88 6.18 15.72
C ALA A 235 -1.23 7.57 15.66
N TRP A 236 -1.16 8.14 14.45
CA TRP A 236 -0.71 9.50 14.24
C TRP A 236 -1.65 10.29 13.34
N THR A 237 -1.89 11.53 13.74
CA THR A 237 -2.59 12.52 12.91
C THR A 237 -1.72 13.78 12.89
N PRO A 238 -1.24 14.19 11.71
CA PRO A 238 -0.36 15.36 11.56
C PRO A 238 -1.10 16.68 11.71
#